data_AF-A0A937QYS5-F1
#
_entry.id   AF-A0A937QYS5-F1
#
_cell.length_a   1.000
_cell.length_b   1.000
_cell.length_c   1.000
_cell.angle_alpha   90.00
_cell.angle_beta   90.00
_cell.angle_gamma   90.00
#
_symmetry.space_group_name_H-M   'P 1'
#
loop_
_entity.id
_entity.type
_entity.pdbx_description
1 polymer ?
#
loop_
_entity_poly.entity_id
_entity_poly.type
_entity_poly.pdbx_seq_one_letter_code
_entity_poly.pdbx_strand_id
1 'polypeptide(L)'
;MRPGTFADRTAHERGRWAKWGDSRGANAPSGKVNSLPKKDSIPNKSWALTSFSSENKGNRRLARFAIDGDPRTIWHSQFAPTLAEPPHELAIDLGNKHSIRAIRYLARQDSGWNGSFGKCEVFASSGGMSFGESISTPTFKKTKLPQEAAFRPVNCSIKWAKLPSGGSAV
;
A
#
# COMPACT_ATOMS: atom_id res chain seq x y z
N MET A 1 -1.58 46.37 26.93
CA MET A 1 -1.89 44.98 27.37
C MET A 1 -3.18 44.55 26.69
N ARG A 2 -3.17 43.47 25.89
CA ARG A 2 -4.36 42.98 25.17
C ARG A 2 -4.56 41.48 25.49
N PRO A 3 -5.65 41.11 26.19
CA PRO A 3 -6.05 39.72 26.40
C PRO A 3 -6.88 39.21 25.21
N GLY A 4 -6.81 37.90 24.94
CA GLY A 4 -7.61 37.25 23.89
C GLY A 4 -7.17 35.82 23.62
N THR A 5 -7.32 34.94 24.60
CA THR A 5 -7.21 33.48 24.46
C THR A 5 -8.32 32.98 23.54
N PHE A 6 -8.02 32.64 22.29
CA PHE A 6 -8.97 31.95 21.41
C PHE A 6 -8.83 30.44 21.58
N ALA A 7 -9.58 29.91 22.55
CA ALA A 7 -9.93 28.52 22.65
C ALA A 7 -11.06 28.22 21.66
N ASP A 8 -10.75 27.88 20.41
CA ASP A 8 -11.54 26.90 19.64
C ASP A 8 -10.87 26.58 18.28
N ARG A 9 -10.31 25.36 18.14
CA ARG A 9 -9.70 24.90 16.88
C ARG A 9 -10.73 24.27 15.92
N THR A 10 -11.99 24.16 16.33
CA THR A 10 -13.02 23.42 15.55
C THR A 10 -13.74 24.29 14.52
N ALA A 11 -13.81 25.61 14.71
CA ALA A 11 -14.48 26.52 13.78
C ALA A 11 -13.65 26.80 12.50
N HIS A 12 -12.32 26.84 12.62
CA HIS A 12 -11.42 27.10 11.49
C HIS A 12 -11.29 25.91 10.53
N GLU A 13 -11.71 24.71 10.96
CA GLU A 13 -11.70 23.49 10.15
C GLU A 13 -12.95 23.39 9.25
N ARG A 14 -14.12 23.86 9.70
CA ARG A 14 -15.35 23.89 8.88
C ARG A 14 -15.31 24.92 7.75
N GLY A 15 -14.65 26.06 7.95
CA GLY A 15 -14.47 27.06 6.89
C GLY A 15 -13.57 26.58 5.74
N ARG A 16 -12.65 25.65 6.02
CA ARG A 16 -11.81 25.02 4.98
C ARG A 16 -12.56 23.98 4.16
N TRP A 17 -13.57 23.31 4.73
CA TRP A 17 -14.39 22.29 4.06
C TRP A 17 -15.21 22.87 2.89
N ALA A 18 -15.79 24.06 3.05
CA ALA A 18 -16.68 24.65 2.05
C ALA A 18 -15.96 25.42 0.93
N LYS A 19 -14.70 25.86 1.15
CA LYS A 19 -13.97 26.70 0.19
C LYS A 19 -12.94 25.95 -0.65
N TRP A 20 -12.42 24.81 -0.17
CA TRP A 20 -11.33 24.06 -0.80
C TRP A 20 -11.62 22.56 -0.85
N GLY A 21 -12.81 22.19 -1.35
CA GLY A 21 -13.19 20.79 -1.57
C GLY A 21 -12.02 19.98 -2.12
N ASP A 22 -11.60 18.98 -1.32
CA ASP A 22 -10.35 18.22 -1.48
C ASP A 22 -9.14 19.07 -1.86
N SER A 23 -8.31 19.40 -0.87
CA SER A 23 -6.88 19.55 -1.11
C SER A 23 -6.38 18.23 -1.72
N ARG A 24 -6.42 18.13 -3.05
CA ARG A 24 -5.72 17.12 -3.83
C ARG A 24 -4.35 16.99 -3.19
N GLY A 25 -4.08 15.84 -2.56
CA GLY A 25 -2.75 15.55 -2.03
C GLY A 25 -1.76 15.87 -3.15
N ALA A 26 -0.76 16.69 -2.86
CA ALA A 26 0.07 17.40 -3.83
C ALA A 26 0.92 16.51 -4.78
N ASN A 27 0.58 15.23 -4.97
CA ASN A 27 1.28 14.28 -5.85
C ASN A 27 0.35 13.18 -6.42
N ALA A 28 -0.96 13.41 -6.54
CA ALA A 28 -1.80 12.48 -7.30
C ALA A 28 -1.39 12.55 -8.79
N PRO A 29 -1.13 11.41 -9.46
CA PRO A 29 -0.69 11.43 -10.85
C PRO A 29 -1.73 12.08 -11.76
N SER A 30 -1.33 13.15 -12.45
CA SER A 30 -2.13 13.81 -13.48
C SER A 30 -1.98 13.07 -14.81
N GLY A 31 -3.08 12.57 -15.38
CA GLY A 31 -3.10 11.91 -16.69
C GLY A 31 -3.43 10.42 -16.66
N LYS A 32 -3.07 9.71 -17.74
CA LYS A 32 -3.30 8.27 -17.89
C LYS A 32 -2.30 7.51 -17.03
N VAL A 33 -2.81 6.66 -16.14
CA VAL A 33 -2.01 5.81 -15.24
C VAL A 33 -2.15 4.35 -15.64
N ASN A 34 -1.12 3.54 -15.39
CA ASN A 34 -1.24 2.09 -15.53
C ASN A 34 -2.13 1.54 -14.41
N SER A 35 -2.77 0.41 -14.66
CA SER A 35 -3.59 -0.29 -13.67
C SER A 35 -3.30 -1.78 -13.72
N LEU A 36 -3.57 -2.47 -12.63
CA LEU A 36 -3.44 -3.92 -12.60
C LEU A 36 -4.55 -4.57 -13.47
N PRO A 37 -4.21 -5.62 -14.24
CA PRO A 37 -5.22 -6.33 -15.02
C PRO A 37 -6.25 -6.98 -14.09
N LYS A 38 -7.53 -6.71 -14.34
CA LYS A 38 -8.66 -7.24 -13.55
C LYS A 38 -8.99 -8.70 -13.87
N LYS A 39 -8.67 -9.15 -15.09
CA LYS A 39 -8.90 -10.53 -15.53
C LYS A 39 -8.09 -11.49 -14.65
N ASP A 40 -8.72 -12.56 -14.18
CA ASP A 40 -8.15 -13.59 -13.31
C ASP A 40 -7.62 -13.07 -11.95
N SER A 41 -8.04 -11.87 -11.53
CA SER A 41 -7.74 -11.32 -10.20
C SER A 41 -8.90 -11.56 -9.24
N ILE A 42 -8.56 -11.85 -7.99
CA ILE A 42 -9.56 -11.96 -6.92
C ILE A 42 -10.15 -10.56 -6.67
N PRO A 43 -11.49 -10.41 -6.64
CA PRO A 43 -12.11 -9.14 -6.30
C PRO A 43 -11.65 -8.64 -4.93
N ASN A 44 -11.25 -7.37 -4.85
CA ASN A 44 -10.72 -6.77 -3.62
C ASN A 44 -11.81 -6.26 -2.64
N LYS A 45 -13.10 -6.44 -2.96
CA LYS A 45 -14.21 -5.95 -2.12
C LYS A 45 -14.27 -6.61 -0.74
N SER A 46 -13.84 -7.87 -0.64
CA SER A 46 -13.81 -8.63 0.62
C SER A 46 -12.44 -8.56 1.30
N TRP A 47 -11.47 -7.84 0.73
CA TRP A 47 -10.13 -7.80 1.30
C TRP A 47 -10.10 -6.88 2.52
N ALA A 48 -9.44 -7.33 3.56
CA ALA A 48 -9.19 -6.56 4.77
C ALA A 48 -7.70 -6.49 5.04
N LEU A 49 -7.24 -5.33 5.49
CA LEU A 49 -5.87 -5.17 5.95
C LEU A 49 -5.77 -5.67 7.38
N THR A 50 -5.00 -6.73 7.61
CA THR A 50 -4.88 -7.38 8.91
C THR A 50 -3.75 -6.77 9.74
N SER A 51 -2.61 -6.51 9.11
CA SER A 51 -1.43 -5.92 9.76
C SER A 51 -0.55 -5.21 8.73
N PHE A 52 0.25 -4.26 9.17
CA PHE A 52 1.23 -3.54 8.37
C PHE A 52 2.34 -2.98 9.26
N SER A 53 3.57 -2.91 8.75
CA SER A 53 4.71 -2.42 9.54
C SER A 53 4.66 -0.93 9.82
N SER A 54 4.23 -0.14 8.83
CA SER A 54 4.26 1.33 8.90
C SER A 54 3.39 1.94 7.81
N GLU A 55 2.90 3.15 8.04
CA GLU A 55 2.21 3.95 7.03
C GLU A 55 2.47 5.45 7.26
N ASN A 56 2.42 6.26 6.21
CA ASN A 56 2.51 7.70 6.36
C ASN A 56 1.13 8.35 6.42
N LYS A 57 0.69 8.72 7.63
CA LYS A 57 -0.58 9.41 7.85
C LYS A 57 -0.56 10.87 7.41
N GLY A 58 0.58 11.55 7.50
CA GLY A 58 0.70 12.99 7.28
C GLY A 58 0.31 13.45 5.87
N ASN A 59 0.54 12.61 4.86
CA ASN A 59 0.14 12.86 3.47
C ASN A 59 -0.85 11.82 2.93
N ARG A 60 -1.56 11.12 3.83
CA ARG A 60 -2.54 10.07 3.50
C ARG A 60 -1.97 8.99 2.56
N ARG A 61 -0.81 8.41 2.87
CA ARG A 61 -0.28 7.24 2.16
C ARG A 61 -0.45 5.97 3.00
N LEU A 62 -1.72 5.67 3.29
CA LEU A 62 -2.14 4.65 4.25
C LEU A 62 -1.96 3.23 3.69
N ALA A 63 -1.75 2.25 4.55
CA ALA A 63 -1.51 0.86 4.12
C ALA A 63 -2.69 0.24 3.36
N ARG A 64 -3.93 0.65 3.67
CA ARG A 64 -5.14 0.23 2.94
C ARG A 64 -5.15 0.63 1.45
N PHE A 65 -4.37 1.65 1.06
CA PHE A 65 -4.24 2.07 -0.34
C PHE A 65 -3.41 1.09 -1.18
N ALA A 66 -2.75 0.12 -0.58
CA ALA A 66 -2.13 -0.96 -1.34
C ALA A 66 -3.16 -1.93 -1.97
N ILE A 67 -4.40 -1.96 -1.45
CA ILE A 67 -5.41 -2.98 -1.81
C ILE A 67 -6.74 -2.40 -2.30
N ASP A 68 -6.89 -1.08 -2.36
CA ASP A 68 -8.14 -0.41 -2.77
C ASP A 68 -8.42 -0.51 -4.29
N GLY A 69 -7.41 -0.87 -5.09
CA GLY A 69 -7.52 -1.05 -6.52
C GLY A 69 -7.48 0.25 -7.32
N ASP A 70 -7.20 1.39 -6.69
CA ASP A 70 -6.97 2.67 -7.37
C ASP A 70 -5.46 2.89 -7.58
N PRO A 71 -4.96 2.89 -8.83
CA PRO A 71 -3.53 3.14 -9.09
C PRO A 71 -3.04 4.56 -8.75
N ARG A 72 -3.95 5.47 -8.36
CA ARG A 72 -3.61 6.84 -7.95
C ARG A 72 -3.37 6.97 -6.46
N THR A 73 -3.89 6.05 -5.65
CA THR A 73 -3.60 5.98 -4.22
C THR A 73 -2.42 5.03 -4.02
N ILE A 74 -1.61 5.31 -3.00
CA ILE A 74 -0.45 4.47 -2.69
C ILE A 74 -0.32 4.28 -1.19
N TRP A 75 0.12 3.09 -0.80
CA TRP A 75 0.76 2.90 0.49
C TRP A 75 2.20 3.41 0.44
N HIS A 76 2.65 4.05 1.51
CA HIS A 76 4.04 4.39 1.73
C HIS A 76 4.33 4.28 3.21
N SER A 77 5.42 3.59 3.58
CA SER A 77 5.89 3.57 4.97
C SER A 77 6.19 4.99 5.46
N GLN A 78 6.20 5.17 6.78
CA GLN A 78 6.46 6.49 7.36
C GLN A 78 7.85 6.98 6.94
N PHE A 79 7.91 8.15 6.32
CA PHE A 79 9.18 8.81 5.98
C PHE A 79 9.37 10.13 6.73
N ALA A 80 8.30 10.65 7.33
CA ALA A 80 8.27 11.85 8.14
C ALA A 80 7.16 11.71 9.20
N PRO A 81 7.33 12.23 10.43
CA PRO A 81 8.51 12.96 10.90
C PRO A 81 9.74 12.06 11.13
N THR A 82 9.53 10.76 11.38
CA THR A 82 10.60 9.77 11.55
C THR A 82 10.52 8.71 10.46
N LEU A 83 11.66 8.41 9.84
CA LEU A 83 11.78 7.34 8.85
C LEU A 83 11.59 5.99 9.53
N ALA A 84 10.62 5.20 9.07
CA ALA A 84 10.49 3.81 9.46
C ALA A 84 11.54 2.99 8.73
N GLU A 85 12.34 2.23 9.48
CA GLU A 85 13.36 1.37 8.90
C GLU A 85 12.73 0.09 8.31
N PRO A 86 13.27 -0.41 7.18
CA PRO A 86 12.90 -1.71 6.64
C PRO A 86 13.43 -2.87 7.52
N PRO A 87 12.89 -4.10 7.39
CA PRO A 87 11.91 -4.54 6.40
C PRO A 87 10.51 -3.97 6.63
N HIS A 88 9.78 -3.77 5.53
CA HIS A 88 8.38 -3.39 5.59
C HIS A 88 7.48 -4.59 5.32
N GLU A 89 6.29 -4.59 5.87
CA GLU A 89 5.42 -5.76 5.80
C GLU A 89 3.95 -5.38 5.66
N LEU A 90 3.19 -6.25 4.99
CA LEU A 90 1.77 -6.07 4.74
C LEU A 90 1.06 -7.42 4.81
N ALA A 91 0.09 -7.57 5.72
CA ALA A 91 -0.80 -8.71 5.83
C ALA A 91 -2.20 -8.35 5.34
N ILE A 92 -2.72 -9.13 4.40
CA ILE A 92 -4.01 -8.94 3.76
C ILE A 92 -4.83 -10.21 3.94
N ASP A 93 -6.00 -10.09 4.55
CA ASP A 93 -7.05 -11.11 4.51
C ASP A 93 -7.86 -10.93 3.22
N LEU A 94 -8.08 -12.00 2.47
CA LEU A 94 -8.87 -12.02 1.25
C LEU A 94 -10.37 -12.16 1.54
N GLY A 95 -10.75 -12.45 2.79
CA GLY A 95 -12.11 -12.64 3.28
C GLY A 95 -12.68 -14.04 3.02
N ASN A 96 -12.16 -14.76 2.03
CA ASN A 96 -12.49 -16.15 1.73
C ASN A 96 -11.24 -16.94 1.35
N LYS A 97 -11.33 -18.28 1.41
CA LYS A 97 -10.27 -19.15 0.90
C LYS A 97 -10.27 -19.10 -0.62
N HIS A 98 -9.12 -18.74 -1.20
CA HIS A 98 -8.91 -18.71 -2.63
C HIS A 98 -7.68 -19.52 -3.01
N SER A 99 -7.76 -20.19 -4.17
CA SER A 99 -6.58 -20.75 -4.83
C SER A 99 -5.83 -19.62 -5.53
N ILE A 100 -4.62 -19.32 -5.07
CA ILE A 100 -3.78 -18.25 -5.60
C ILE A 100 -2.58 -18.86 -6.30
N ARG A 101 -2.21 -18.32 -7.46
CA ARG A 101 -1.04 -18.77 -8.23
C ARG A 101 -0.03 -17.68 -8.52
N ALA A 102 -0.37 -16.43 -8.20
CA ALA A 102 0.47 -15.28 -8.47
C ALA A 102 0.14 -14.10 -7.56
N ILE A 103 1.07 -13.17 -7.48
CA ILE A 103 0.88 -11.81 -6.98
C ILE A 103 1.21 -10.83 -8.09
N ARG A 104 0.40 -9.80 -8.20
CA ARG A 104 0.65 -8.69 -9.11
C ARG A 104 1.02 -7.46 -8.31
N TYR A 105 2.05 -6.77 -8.76
CA TYR A 105 2.56 -5.55 -8.17
C TYR A 105 2.51 -4.42 -9.20
N LEU A 106 2.04 -3.26 -8.76
CA LEU A 106 2.10 -2.01 -9.51
C LEU A 106 2.83 -0.99 -8.67
N ALA A 107 3.96 -0.50 -9.18
CA ALA A 107 4.66 0.60 -8.53
C ALA A 107 3.82 1.88 -8.58
N ARG A 108 4.09 2.81 -7.65
CA ARG A 108 3.52 4.17 -7.64
C ARG A 108 3.51 4.81 -9.03
N GLN A 109 2.44 5.49 -9.42
CA GLN A 109 2.27 6.06 -10.77
C GLN A 109 2.62 7.56 -10.87
N ASP A 110 3.04 8.18 -9.77
CA ASP A 110 3.58 9.55 -9.74
C ASP A 110 5.07 9.58 -10.15
N SER A 111 5.70 10.75 -10.10
CA SER A 111 7.08 10.97 -10.61
C SER A 111 8.18 10.31 -9.78
N GLY A 112 7.90 9.88 -8.54
CA GLY A 112 8.93 9.32 -7.68
C GLY A 112 9.09 7.81 -7.79
N TRP A 113 10.20 7.32 -7.22
CA TRP A 113 10.56 5.90 -7.19
C TRP A 113 10.83 5.35 -5.79
N ASN A 114 10.97 6.24 -4.80
CA ASN A 114 11.17 5.82 -3.42
C ASN A 114 9.97 5.00 -2.96
N GLY A 115 10.26 3.90 -2.27
CA GLY A 115 9.26 2.92 -1.82
C GLY A 115 8.89 1.85 -2.86
N SER A 116 9.46 1.85 -4.06
CA SER A 116 9.25 0.76 -5.02
C SER A 116 9.85 -0.55 -4.51
N PHE A 117 9.09 -1.63 -4.65
CA PHE A 117 9.49 -2.95 -4.16
C PHE A 117 10.63 -3.51 -5.01
N GLY A 118 11.63 -4.11 -4.34
CA GLY A 118 12.71 -4.87 -4.95
C GLY A 118 12.50 -6.37 -4.76
N LYS A 119 13.44 -7.03 -4.08
CA LYS A 119 13.21 -8.39 -3.56
C LYS A 119 12.04 -8.34 -2.57
N CYS A 120 11.25 -9.40 -2.51
CA CYS A 120 10.11 -9.57 -1.62
C CYS A 120 10.06 -11.04 -1.18
N GLU A 121 9.48 -11.30 -0.02
CA GLU A 121 9.12 -12.64 0.43
C GLU A 121 7.61 -12.71 0.60
N VAL A 122 7.00 -13.74 0.04
CA VAL A 122 5.56 -13.93 0.04
C VAL A 122 5.24 -15.15 0.86
N PHE A 123 4.25 -15.00 1.72
CA PHE A 123 3.74 -16.04 2.60
C PHE A 123 2.23 -16.12 2.45
N ALA A 124 1.69 -17.32 2.65
CA ALA A 124 0.27 -17.57 2.61
C ALA A 124 -0.15 -18.44 3.79
N SER A 125 -1.32 -18.16 4.34
CA SER A 125 -1.93 -18.94 5.42
C SER A 125 -3.38 -19.29 5.08
N SER A 126 -3.79 -20.51 5.42
CA SER A 126 -5.16 -21.01 5.25
C SER A 126 -6.09 -20.61 6.41
N GLY A 127 -5.55 -19.92 7.43
CA GLY A 127 -6.29 -19.33 8.55
C GLY A 127 -5.36 -18.78 9.63
N GLY A 128 -5.60 -17.55 10.09
CA GLY A 128 -4.82 -16.89 11.14
C GLY A 128 -3.51 -16.23 10.67
N MET A 129 -2.82 -15.56 11.60
CA MET A 129 -1.58 -14.80 11.34
C MET A 129 -0.29 -15.63 11.45
N SER A 130 -0.41 -16.96 11.52
CA SER A 130 0.76 -17.86 11.53
C SER A 130 1.19 -18.14 10.10
N PHE A 131 2.38 -17.67 9.74
CA PHE A 131 3.01 -17.90 8.44
C PHE A 131 4.14 -18.91 8.59
N GLY A 132 4.14 -19.94 7.74
CA GLY A 132 5.22 -20.93 7.66
C GLY A 132 6.35 -20.45 6.75
N GLU A 133 6.89 -21.33 5.93
CA GLU A 133 7.89 -20.97 4.93
C GLU A 133 7.34 -20.03 3.85
N SER A 134 8.24 -19.27 3.22
CA SER A 134 7.86 -18.41 2.11
C SER A 134 7.47 -19.26 0.90
N ILE A 135 6.32 -18.95 0.31
CA ILE A 135 5.81 -19.63 -0.89
C ILE A 135 6.47 -19.11 -2.17
N SER A 136 7.08 -17.91 -2.10
CA SER A 136 7.76 -17.27 -3.21
C SER A 136 8.67 -16.14 -2.73
N THR A 137 9.75 -15.87 -3.44
CA THR A 137 10.69 -14.77 -3.16
C THR A 137 10.93 -13.89 -4.40
N PRO A 138 9.90 -13.22 -4.95
CA PRO A 138 10.03 -12.50 -6.20
C PRO A 138 10.92 -11.26 -6.07
N THR A 139 11.52 -10.86 -7.19
CA THR A 139 12.24 -9.59 -7.31
C THR A 139 11.61 -8.75 -8.40
N PHE A 140 11.05 -7.60 -8.02
CA PHE A 140 10.39 -6.69 -8.96
C PHE A 140 11.39 -5.69 -9.55
N LYS A 141 11.21 -5.39 -10.84
CA LYS A 141 12.01 -4.39 -11.55
C LYS A 141 11.46 -2.98 -11.29
N LYS A 142 12.31 -1.97 -11.40
CA LYS A 142 11.95 -0.55 -11.31
C LYS A 142 11.22 -0.09 -12.59
N THR A 143 9.96 -0.50 -12.74
CA THR A 143 9.08 -0.12 -13.85
C THR A 143 7.71 0.32 -13.34
N LYS A 144 7.02 1.18 -14.10
CA LYS A 144 5.64 1.62 -13.84
C LYS A 144 4.60 0.66 -14.40
N LEU A 145 5.02 -0.34 -15.17
CA LEU A 145 4.14 -1.36 -15.73
C LEU A 145 3.76 -2.40 -14.65
N PRO A 146 2.56 -3.01 -14.76
CA PRO A 146 2.18 -4.16 -13.93
C PRO A 146 3.19 -5.30 -14.06
N GLN A 147 3.55 -5.90 -12.93
CA GLN A 147 4.44 -7.05 -12.86
C GLN A 147 3.74 -8.20 -12.16
N GLU A 148 3.88 -9.43 -12.69
CA GLU A 148 3.32 -10.64 -12.11
C GLU A 148 4.44 -11.56 -11.63
N ALA A 149 4.32 -12.01 -10.38
CA ALA A 149 5.16 -13.03 -9.77
C ALA A 149 4.32 -14.28 -9.53
N ALA A 150 4.54 -15.31 -10.36
CA ALA A 150 3.84 -16.59 -10.24
C ALA A 150 4.56 -17.55 -9.28
N PHE A 151 3.78 -18.43 -8.66
CA PHE A 151 4.24 -19.50 -7.76
C PHE A 151 3.28 -20.69 -7.83
N ARG A 152 3.66 -21.81 -7.18
CA ARG A 152 2.80 -23.00 -7.14
C ARG A 152 1.44 -22.66 -6.52
N PRO A 153 0.31 -23.11 -7.11
CA PRO A 153 -1.00 -22.79 -6.57
C PRO A 153 -1.13 -23.20 -5.09
N VAL A 154 -1.56 -22.27 -4.25
CA VAL A 154 -1.82 -22.51 -2.83
C VAL A 154 -3.22 -22.01 -2.45
N ASN A 155 -3.92 -22.77 -1.60
CA ASN A 155 -5.21 -22.37 -1.06
C ASN A 155 -5.00 -21.60 0.25
N CYS A 156 -5.38 -20.32 0.28
CA CYS A 156 -5.17 -19.44 1.43
C CYS A 156 -6.31 -18.43 1.60
N SER A 157 -6.46 -17.92 2.82
CA SER A 157 -7.32 -16.77 3.11
C SER A 157 -6.51 -15.53 3.46
N ILE A 158 -5.31 -15.68 4.02
CA ILE A 158 -4.44 -14.55 4.38
C ILE A 158 -3.15 -14.63 3.58
N LYS A 159 -2.71 -13.47 3.07
CA LYS A 159 -1.40 -13.28 2.44
C LYS A 159 -0.59 -12.29 3.25
N TRP A 160 0.70 -12.57 3.42
CA TRP A 160 1.65 -11.62 3.97
C TRP A 160 2.82 -11.45 3.03
N ALA A 161 3.24 -10.21 2.83
CA ALA A 161 4.39 -9.86 2.03
C ALA A 161 5.38 -9.09 2.89
N LYS A 162 6.61 -9.60 2.95
CA LYS A 162 7.77 -8.93 3.54
C LYS A 162 8.62 -8.32 2.44
N LEU A 163 8.98 -7.08 2.63
CA LEU A 163 9.73 -6.26 1.69
C LEU A 163 11.11 -5.98 2.31
N PRO A 164 12.19 -6.62 1.85
CA PRO A 164 13.54 -6.29 2.28
C PRO A 164 13.90 -4.83 2.00
N SER A 165 14.73 -4.31 2.92
CA SER A 165 15.51 -3.08 2.79
C SER A 165 16.35 -3.11 1.51
N GLY A 166 16.29 -2.04 0.73
CA GLY A 166 17.43 -1.66 -0.11
C GLY A 166 17.69 -2.53 -1.33
N GLY A 167 17.03 -2.19 -2.44
CA GLY A 167 17.67 -2.26 -3.74
C GLY A 167 17.96 -0.82 -4.18
N SER A 168 19.18 -0.33 -3.92
CA SER A 168 19.69 0.85 -4.62
C SER A 168 19.75 0.48 -6.10
N ALA A 169 18.72 0.87 -6.85
CA ALA A 169 18.82 0.88 -8.30
C ALA A 169 19.63 2.12 -8.67
N VAL A 170 20.94 1.94 -8.71
CA VAL A 170 21.80 2.62 -9.69
C VAL A 170 21.19 2.54 -11.07
#